data_AF-A0A0L0CCJ6-F1
#
_entry.id   AF-A0A0L0CCJ6-F1
#
_cell.length_a   1.000
_cell.length_b   1.000
_cell.length_c   1.000
_cell.angle_alpha   90.00
_cell.angle_beta   90.00
_cell.angle_gamma   90.00
#
_symmetry.space_group_name_H-M   'P 1'
#
loop_
_entity.id
_entity.type
_entity.pdbx_description
1 polymer ?
#
loop_
_entity_poly.entity_id
_entity_poly.type
_entity_poly.pdbx_seq_one_letter_code
_entity_poly.pdbx_strand_id
1 'polypeptide(L)'
;MKFILLLAIALAGICCTQAAVYTEKYFRDQNYPGKCVVAGKVLNPGQSIKHPTMDCAEVTCDNSIGMATIETCDPISALASPLEKLKDYDRKNPPKCTWGDFKNTKALYPKCCERHFTCVF
;
A
#
# COMPACT_ATOMS: atom_id res chain seq x y z
N MET A 1 -40.36 -1.58 -0.29
CA MET A 1 -39.60 -0.33 0.00
C MET A 1 -38.44 -0.55 0.97
N LYS A 2 -38.64 -1.19 2.14
CA LYS A 2 -37.57 -1.52 3.10
C LYS A 2 -36.41 -2.38 2.54
N PHE A 3 -36.72 -3.38 1.71
CA PHE A 3 -35.69 -4.22 1.07
C PHE A 3 -34.84 -3.47 0.04
N ILE A 4 -35.43 -2.52 -0.70
CA ILE A 4 -34.70 -1.67 -1.66
C ILE A 4 -33.75 -0.73 -0.92
N LEU A 5 -34.19 -0.19 0.22
CA LEU A 5 -33.36 0.68 1.06
C LEU A 5 -32.16 -0.06 1.67
N LEU A 6 -32.37 -1.29 2.16
CA LEU A 6 -31.30 -2.13 2.71
C LEU A 6 -30.28 -2.56 1.65
N LEU A 7 -30.76 -2.88 0.44
CA LEU A 7 -29.88 -3.23 -0.69
C LEU A 7 -29.02 -2.03 -1.13
N ALA A 8 -29.61 -0.82 -1.15
CA ALA A 8 -28.88 0.41 -1.49
C ALA A 8 -27.78 0.75 -0.48
N ILE A 9 -28.02 0.56 0.82
CA ILE A 9 -27.01 0.80 1.87
C ILE A 9 -25.87 -0.24 1.80
N ALA A 10 -26.19 -1.50 1.50
CA ALA A 10 -25.18 -2.56 1.35
C ALA A 10 -24.26 -2.32 0.13
N LEU A 11 -24.83 -1.87 -0.99
CA LEU A 11 -24.05 -1.51 -2.20
C LEU A 11 -23.13 -0.30 -1.99
N ALA A 12 -23.53 0.67 -1.15
CA ALA A 12 -22.71 1.84 -0.84
C ALA A 12 -21.50 1.54 0.07
N GLY A 13 -21.54 0.45 0.85
CA GLY A 13 -20.48 0.10 1.81
C GLY A 13 -19.22 -0.54 1.22
N ILE A 14 -19.24 -0.93 -0.07
CA ILE A 14 -18.16 -1.72 -0.68
C ILE A 14 -16.98 -0.82 -1.16
N CYS A 15 -17.17 0.50 -1.25
CA CYS A 15 -16.19 1.41 -1.86
C CYS A 15 -15.06 1.91 -0.93
N CYS A 16 -14.96 1.41 0.31
CA CYS A 16 -13.98 1.93 1.30
C CYS A 16 -12.72 1.07 1.44
N THR A 17 -12.31 0.32 0.42
CA THR A 17 -11.00 -0.35 0.44
C THR A 17 -9.92 0.64 0.02
N GLN A 18 -8.86 0.75 0.84
CA GLN A 18 -7.65 1.47 0.44
C GLN A 18 -7.08 0.76 -0.79
N ALA A 19 -6.89 1.50 -1.88
CA ALA A 19 -6.32 0.94 -3.10
C ALA A 19 -4.83 0.71 -2.87
N ALA A 20 -4.44 -0.50 -2.47
CA ALA A 20 -3.03 -0.87 -2.47
C ALA A 20 -2.56 -0.95 -3.93
N VAL A 21 -1.45 -0.29 -4.25
CA VAL A 21 -0.81 -0.45 -5.56
C VAL A 21 -0.03 -1.75 -5.52
N TYR A 22 -0.54 -2.75 -6.24
CA TYR A 22 0.10 -4.05 -6.37
C TYR A 22 0.60 -4.32 -7.80
N THR A 23 1.59 -5.19 -7.92
CA THR A 23 2.07 -5.71 -9.20
C THR A 23 2.42 -7.17 -9.06
N GLU A 24 1.89 -8.00 -9.95
CA GLU A 24 2.23 -9.43 -10.01
C GLU A 24 3.45 -9.66 -10.92
N LYS A 25 4.38 -10.49 -10.47
CA LYS A 25 5.57 -10.90 -11.24
C LYS A 25 5.92 -12.36 -10.99
N TYR A 26 6.60 -12.97 -11.96
CA TYR A 26 7.16 -14.32 -11.79
C TYR A 26 8.63 -14.26 -11.36
N PHE A 27 8.94 -14.90 -10.24
CA PHE A 27 10.27 -15.01 -9.64
C PHE A 27 10.73 -16.47 -9.59
N ARG A 28 10.82 -17.10 -10.77
CA ARG A 28 11.21 -18.50 -10.91
C ARG A 28 12.73 -18.63 -10.87
N ASP A 29 13.21 -19.68 -10.22
CA ASP A 29 14.61 -20.08 -10.22
C ASP A 29 14.71 -21.60 -10.38
N GLN A 30 15.62 -22.08 -11.24
CA GLN A 30 15.79 -23.50 -11.53
C GLN A 30 16.32 -24.29 -10.33
N ASN A 31 17.08 -23.65 -9.44
CA ASN A 31 17.63 -24.27 -8.23
C ASN A 31 16.59 -24.34 -7.10
N TYR A 32 15.49 -23.60 -7.20
CA TYR A 32 14.43 -23.54 -6.20
C TYR A 32 13.04 -23.75 -6.83
N PRO A 33 12.78 -24.94 -7.40
CA PRO A 33 11.48 -25.24 -8.00
C PRO A 33 10.37 -25.15 -6.93
N GLY A 34 9.20 -24.63 -7.32
CA GLY A 34 8.07 -24.49 -6.41
C GLY A 34 8.09 -23.23 -5.54
N LYS A 35 9.05 -22.32 -5.73
CA LYS A 35 9.31 -21.18 -4.84
C LYS A 35 9.49 -19.87 -5.61
N CYS A 36 9.41 -18.77 -4.90
CA CYS A 36 9.74 -17.44 -5.41
C CYS A 36 11.15 -17.03 -4.96
N VAL A 37 12.00 -16.60 -5.88
CA VAL A 37 13.35 -16.09 -5.57
C VAL A 37 13.44 -14.61 -5.89
N VAL A 38 13.34 -13.78 -4.85
CA VAL A 38 13.33 -12.31 -4.96
C VAL A 38 14.63 -11.76 -4.41
N ALA A 39 15.48 -11.21 -5.27
CA ALA A 39 16.81 -10.69 -4.91
C ALA A 39 17.63 -11.65 -4.02
N GLY A 40 17.64 -12.93 -4.37
CA GLY A 40 18.35 -13.99 -3.63
C GLY A 40 17.67 -14.48 -2.35
N LYS A 41 16.51 -13.94 -1.99
CA LYS A 41 15.65 -14.49 -0.91
C LYS A 41 14.71 -15.53 -1.50
N VAL A 42 14.67 -16.70 -0.88
CA VAL A 42 13.80 -17.81 -1.28
C VAL A 42 12.56 -17.80 -0.38
N LEU A 43 11.38 -17.70 -0.99
CA LEU A 43 10.09 -17.68 -0.31
C LEU A 43 9.29 -18.92 -0.68
N ASN A 44 8.64 -19.54 0.31
CA ASN A 44 7.63 -20.56 0.05
C ASN A 44 6.30 -19.89 -0.35
N PRO A 45 5.42 -20.60 -1.08
CA PRO A 45 4.05 -20.13 -1.30
C PRO A 45 3.36 -19.75 0.01
N GLY A 46 2.65 -18.62 0.02
CA GLY A 46 2.02 -17.99 1.18
C GLY A 46 2.97 -17.19 2.09
N GLN A 47 4.28 -17.17 1.81
CA GLN A 47 5.23 -16.40 2.61
C GLN A 47 5.37 -14.97 2.06
N SER A 48 5.35 -14.01 2.98
CA SER A 48 5.57 -12.60 2.69
C SER A 48 6.79 -12.06 3.42
N ILE A 49 7.53 -11.15 2.76
CA ILE A 49 8.67 -10.45 3.33
C ILE A 49 8.64 -8.99 2.90
N LYS A 50 9.31 -8.13 3.69
CA LYS A 50 9.67 -6.79 3.20
C LYS A 50 10.48 -6.89 1.90
N HIS A 51 10.12 -6.10 0.90
CA HIS A 51 10.81 -6.10 -0.39
C HIS A 51 12.31 -5.77 -0.18
N PRO A 52 13.24 -6.58 -0.73
CA PRO A 52 14.67 -6.41 -0.44
C PRO A 52 15.29 -5.10 -0.92
N THR A 53 14.72 -4.48 -1.95
CA THR A 53 15.30 -3.29 -2.62
C THR A 53 14.37 -2.09 -2.71
N MET A 54 13.08 -2.24 -2.39
CA MET A 54 12.12 -1.15 -2.51
C MET A 54 11.76 -0.63 -1.13
N ASP A 55 11.74 0.69 -0.99
CA ASP A 55 11.31 1.33 0.25
C ASP A 55 9.82 1.15 0.46
N CYS A 56 9.49 0.69 1.66
CA CYS A 56 8.14 0.36 2.09
C CYS A 56 7.30 -0.40 1.05
N ALA A 57 7.80 -1.57 0.69
CA ALA A 57 7.07 -2.54 -0.12
C ALA A 57 7.12 -3.90 0.55
N GLU A 58 6.13 -4.73 0.25
CA GLU A 58 6.07 -6.13 0.63
C GLU A 58 6.03 -6.99 -0.63
N VAL A 59 6.62 -8.17 -0.56
CA VAL A 59 6.48 -9.19 -1.59
C VAL A 59 5.96 -10.47 -0.96
N THR A 60 4.89 -10.99 -1.54
CA THR A 60 4.24 -12.24 -1.14
C THR A 60 4.42 -13.25 -2.26
N CYS A 61 4.96 -14.43 -1.96
CA CYS A 61 4.99 -15.53 -2.92
C CYS A 61 3.62 -16.19 -2.96
N ASP A 62 2.87 -16.04 -4.03
CA ASP A 62 1.47 -16.43 -4.08
C ASP A 62 1.32 -17.93 -4.31
N ASN A 63 2.19 -18.53 -5.13
CA ASN A 63 2.04 -19.92 -5.54
C ASN A 63 3.35 -20.61 -5.95
N SER A 64 3.25 -21.92 -6.17
CA SER A 64 4.38 -22.78 -6.53
C SER A 64 4.87 -22.62 -7.98
N ILE A 65 4.15 -21.89 -8.83
CA ILE A 65 4.65 -21.54 -10.16
C ILE A 65 5.56 -20.30 -10.14
N GLY A 66 5.88 -19.80 -8.94
CA GLY A 66 6.78 -18.67 -8.70
C GLY A 66 6.12 -17.33 -8.94
N MET A 67 4.78 -17.24 -8.94
CA MET A 67 4.09 -15.95 -8.98
C MET A 67 4.21 -15.28 -7.61
N ALA A 68 4.52 -13.99 -7.61
CA ALA A 68 4.55 -13.18 -6.41
C ALA A 68 3.87 -11.83 -6.66
N THR A 69 3.17 -11.35 -5.64
CA THR A 69 2.58 -10.02 -5.60
C THR A 69 3.51 -9.10 -4.83
N ILE A 70 3.83 -7.96 -5.44
CA ILE A 70 4.52 -6.87 -4.77
C ILE A 70 3.50 -5.79 -4.46
N GLU A 71 3.36 -5.45 -3.19
CA GLU A 71 2.50 -4.36 -2.71
C GLU A 71 3.35 -3.16 -2.31
N THR A 72 2.94 -1.98 -2.75
CA THR A 72 3.61 -0.70 -2.48
C THR A 72 2.59 0.31 -1.94
N CYS A 73 3.08 1.29 -1.19
CA CYS A 73 2.25 2.41 -0.77
C CYS A 73 1.81 3.26 -1.95
N ASP A 74 0.67 3.95 -1.81
CA ASP A 74 0.23 4.92 -2.80
C ASP A 74 1.33 5.94 -3.16
N PRO A 75 1.47 6.27 -4.46
CA PRO A 75 2.35 7.34 -4.88
C PRO A 75 1.83 8.66 -4.33
N ILE A 76 2.73 9.62 -4.05
CA ILE A 76 2.35 10.94 -3.54
C ILE A 76 1.30 11.63 -4.42
N SER A 77 1.35 11.41 -5.74
CA SER A 77 0.39 11.95 -6.71
C SER A 77 -1.05 11.40 -6.57
N ALA A 78 -1.23 10.26 -5.92
CA ALA A 78 -2.54 9.66 -5.67
C ALA A 78 -3.07 9.95 -4.26
N LEU A 79 -2.23 10.48 -3.35
CA LEU A 79 -2.65 10.79 -1.99
C LEU A 79 -3.51 12.05 -1.95
N ALA A 80 -4.58 12.01 -1.17
CA ALA A 80 -5.33 13.20 -0.78
C ALA A 80 -4.42 14.23 -0.08
N SER A 81 -4.81 15.50 -0.11
CA SER A 81 -4.03 16.57 0.53
C SER A 81 -3.79 16.29 2.02
N PRO A 82 -2.57 16.47 2.54
CA PRO A 82 -2.32 16.32 3.98
C PRO A 82 -3.02 17.39 4.83
N LEU A 83 -3.65 18.39 4.20
CA LEU A 83 -4.44 19.41 4.88
C LEU A 83 -5.52 18.80 5.78
N GLU A 84 -6.12 17.67 5.38
CA GLU A 84 -7.13 16.95 6.17
C GLU A 84 -6.57 16.38 7.48
N LYS A 85 -5.25 16.28 7.62
CA LYS A 85 -4.60 15.86 8.88
C LYS A 85 -4.47 16.99 9.89
N LEU A 86 -4.68 18.24 9.50
CA LEU A 86 -4.74 19.36 10.44
C LEU A 86 -6.11 19.39 11.11
N LYS A 87 -6.12 19.47 12.44
CA LYS A 87 -7.37 19.58 13.22
C LYS A 87 -8.02 20.96 13.04
N ASP A 88 -7.20 22.00 13.04
CA ASP A 88 -7.61 23.39 12.96
C ASP A 88 -6.72 24.15 11.98
N TYR A 89 -7.32 24.81 10.99
CA TYR A 89 -6.66 25.73 10.06
C TYR A 89 -7.66 26.79 9.57
N ASP A 90 -7.15 27.94 9.13
CA ASP A 90 -8.01 28.98 8.53
C ASP A 90 -8.56 28.49 7.18
N ARG A 91 -9.87 28.19 7.14
CA ARG A 91 -10.53 27.75 5.90
C ARG A 91 -10.61 28.84 4.85
N LYS A 92 -10.54 30.12 5.24
CA LYS A 92 -10.55 31.25 4.32
C LYS A 92 -9.20 31.40 3.63
N ASN A 93 -8.10 31.09 4.33
CA ASN A 93 -6.73 31.09 3.82
C ASN A 93 -6.03 29.77 4.18
N PRO A 94 -6.34 28.67 3.48
CA PRO A 94 -5.81 27.36 3.85
C PRO A 94 -4.30 27.29 3.61
N PRO A 95 -3.53 26.68 4.53
CA PRO A 95 -2.11 26.46 4.31
C PRO A 95 -1.89 25.47 3.17
N LYS A 96 -0.79 25.66 2.45
CA LYS A 96 -0.36 24.70 1.42
C LYS A 96 0.40 23.57 2.10
N CYS A 97 -0.22 22.39 2.19
CA CYS A 97 0.40 21.19 2.75
C CYS A 97 0.93 20.25 1.66
N THR A 98 2.10 19.64 1.90
CA THR A 98 2.74 18.70 0.97
C THR A 98 3.22 17.44 1.69
N TRP A 99 3.08 16.28 1.04
CA TRP A 99 3.65 15.03 1.52
C TRP A 99 5.17 15.03 1.33
N GLY A 100 5.88 14.46 2.30
CA GLY A 100 7.31 14.16 2.22
C GLY A 100 7.58 12.66 2.25
N ASP A 101 8.78 12.31 2.70
CA ASP A 101 9.28 10.93 2.73
C ASP A 101 8.59 10.06 3.80
N PHE A 102 8.81 8.75 3.70
CA PHE A 102 8.36 7.78 4.70
C PHE A 102 8.99 8.07 6.08
N LYS A 103 8.19 8.02 7.13
CA LYS A 103 8.66 8.24 8.51
C LYS A 103 9.58 7.13 9.00
N ASN A 104 9.30 5.89 8.60
CA ASN A 104 10.06 4.72 9.06
C ASN A 104 10.06 3.61 8.00
N THR A 105 11.07 3.62 7.13
CA THR A 105 11.25 2.58 6.11
C THR A 105 11.62 1.22 6.70
N LYS A 106 12.00 1.12 7.98
CA LYS A 106 12.31 -0.16 8.64
C LYS A 106 11.06 -0.88 9.18
N ALA A 107 9.93 -0.18 9.31
CA ALA A 107 8.68 -0.83 9.69
C ALA A 107 8.22 -1.80 8.60
N LEU A 108 7.41 -2.78 8.98
CA LEU A 108 6.75 -3.68 8.04
C LEU A 108 5.65 -2.93 7.28
N TYR A 109 5.36 -3.36 6.05
CA TYR A 109 4.18 -2.92 5.33
C TYR A 109 2.91 -3.36 6.09
N PRO A 110 1.81 -2.59 6.05
CA PRO A 110 1.68 -1.24 5.51
C PRO A 110 2.12 -0.13 6.47
N LYS A 111 2.64 -0.45 7.66
CA LYS A 111 3.00 0.56 8.68
C LYS A 111 4.09 1.53 8.23
N CYS A 112 5.01 1.08 7.37
CA CYS A 112 6.03 1.97 6.81
C CYS A 112 5.48 3.02 5.83
N CYS A 113 4.21 2.93 5.41
CA CYS A 113 3.59 3.87 4.45
C CYS A 113 3.28 5.24 5.05
N GLU A 114 3.39 5.38 6.37
CA GLU A 114 3.28 6.69 7.01
C GLU A 114 4.36 7.65 6.50
N ARG A 115 3.95 8.85 6.10
CA ARG A 115 4.82 9.89 5.57
C ARG A 115 4.87 11.12 6.48
N HIS A 116 5.99 11.83 6.41
CA HIS A 116 6.07 13.20 6.86
C HIS A 116 5.20 14.10 5.98
N PHE A 117 4.78 15.24 6.51
CA PHE A 117 4.15 16.30 5.72
C PHE A 117 4.54 17.65 6.31
N THR A 118 4.55 18.68 5.47
CA THR A 118 4.81 20.06 5.88
C THR A 118 3.70 20.96 5.37
N CYS A 119 3.40 22.02 6.12
CA CYS A 119 2.39 23.01 5.76
C CYS A 119 2.99 24.41 5.86
N VAL A 120 2.74 25.25 4.86
CA VAL A 120 3.11 26.66 4.84
C VAL A 120 1.83 27.48 5.00
N PHE A 121 1.81 28.36 6.01
CA PHE A 121 0.67 29.19 6.41
C PHE A 121 0.74 30.58 5.80
#